data_AF-A0A3A1YZN7-F1
#
_entry.id   AF-A0A3A1YZN7-F1
#
_cell.length_a   1.000
_cell.length_b   1.000
_cell.length_c   1.000
_cell.angle_alpha   90.00
_cell.angle_beta   90.00
_cell.angle_gamma   90.00
#
_symmetry.space_group_name_H-M   'P 1'
#
loop_
_entity.id
_entity.type
_entity.pdbx_description
1 polymer ?
#
loop_
_entity_poly.entity_id
_entity_poly.type
_entity_poly.pdbx_seq_one_letter_code
_entity_poly.pdbx_strand_id
1 'polypeptide(L)'
;MEITPAIITDFRGYFNGQFSDAQVWSDDIITDLLCQADSETGGSGWGKFGLDCQNFKRRGMYYFAAAWLTFLYGKNPANGIDHNARLNVQNKSVGDESVAYRVPAMMEVNNDALTYTSYGQAFYRLRKRAGMGARVV
;
A
#
# COMPACT_ATOMS: atom_id res chain seq x y z
N MET A 1 5.08 4.52 17.57
CA MET A 1 6.14 5.46 17.16
C MET A 1 5.54 6.86 17.12
N GLU A 2 6.27 7.92 17.47
CA GLU A 2 5.75 9.29 17.28
C GLU A 2 5.96 9.76 15.85
N ILE A 3 4.89 10.27 15.22
CA ILE A 3 4.95 10.82 13.86
C ILE A 3 5.34 12.30 13.98
N THR A 4 6.55 12.61 13.53
CA THR A 4 7.11 13.96 13.56
C THR A 4 6.87 14.68 12.23
N PRO A 5 6.93 16.03 12.20
CA PRO A 5 6.81 16.80 10.96
C PRO A 5 7.84 16.42 9.89
N ALA A 6 9.02 15.94 10.30
CA ALA A 6 10.06 15.46 9.38
C ALA A 6 9.60 14.20 8.61
N ILE A 7 8.87 13.29 9.28
CA ILE A 7 8.34 12.07 8.66
C ILE A 7 7.22 12.43 7.67
N ILE A 8 6.36 13.38 8.03
CA ILE A 8 5.30 13.89 7.14
C ILE A 8 5.95 14.51 5.89
N THR A 9 6.98 15.33 6.07
CA THR A 9 7.71 15.95 4.96
C THR A 9 8.36 14.90 4.04
N ASP A 10 9.00 13.87 4.61
CA ASP A 10 9.58 12.76 3.85
C ASP A 10 8.50 11.98 3.09
N PHE A 11 7.37 11.66 3.73
CA PHE A 11 6.23 10.99 3.10
C PHE A 11 5.69 11.77 1.89
N ARG A 12 5.50 13.08 2.05
CA ARG A 12 5.03 13.96 0.96
C ARG A 12 5.98 13.95 -0.24
N GLY A 13 7.29 13.85 0.00
CA GLY A 13 8.30 13.74 -1.05
C GLY A 13 8.46 12.34 -1.66
N TYR A 14 8.16 11.29 -0.90
CA TYR A 14 8.50 9.91 -1.24
C TYR A 14 7.86 9.40 -2.55
N PHE A 15 6.63 9.79 -2.84
CA PHE A 15 5.89 9.40 -4.04
C PHE A 15 5.94 10.46 -5.14
N ASN A 16 7.13 11.04 -5.40
CA ASN A 16 7.33 12.12 -6.37
C ASN A 16 6.36 13.30 -6.15
N GLY A 17 6.05 13.64 -4.89
CA GLY A 17 5.16 14.75 -4.57
C GLY A 17 3.66 14.50 -4.74
N GLN A 18 3.20 13.27 -5.01
CA GLN A 18 1.77 12.96 -5.20
C GLN A 18 0.88 13.34 -4.00
N PHE A 19 1.44 13.33 -2.79
CA PHE A 19 0.78 13.72 -1.56
C PHE A 19 1.26 15.08 -1.03
N SER A 20 1.84 15.93 -1.87
CA SER A 20 2.43 17.22 -1.46
C SER A 20 1.40 18.31 -1.14
N ASP A 21 0.20 18.25 -1.72
CA ASP A 21 -0.85 19.25 -1.51
C ASP A 21 -1.43 19.17 -0.09
N ALA A 22 -1.20 20.21 0.73
CA ALA A 22 -1.68 20.27 2.11
C ALA A 22 -3.18 20.59 2.23
N GLN A 23 -3.81 21.15 1.19
CA GLN A 23 -5.25 21.42 1.18
C GLN A 23 -6.05 20.15 0.90
N VAL A 24 -5.51 19.28 0.06
CA VAL A 24 -6.11 17.97 -0.22
C VAL A 24 -5.74 16.96 0.88
N TRP A 25 -4.47 16.95 1.27
CA TRP A 25 -3.91 16.00 2.23
C TRP A 25 -3.49 16.77 3.46
N SER A 26 -4.36 16.93 4.46
CA SER A 26 -3.99 17.62 5.69
C SER A 26 -2.95 16.81 6.48
N ASP A 27 -2.12 17.51 7.27
CA ASP A 27 -1.12 16.87 8.12
C ASP A 27 -1.78 15.92 9.14
N ASP A 28 -2.98 16.24 9.63
CA ASP A 28 -3.73 15.40 10.55
C ASP A 28 -4.11 14.04 9.92
N ILE A 29 -4.59 14.05 8.67
CA ILE A 29 -4.96 12.81 7.96
C ILE A 29 -3.72 11.95 7.70
N ILE A 30 -2.62 12.57 7.26
CA ILE A 30 -1.36 11.84 7.04
C ILE A 30 -0.83 11.27 8.36
N THR A 31 -0.92 12.03 9.44
CA THR A 31 -0.49 11.60 10.78
C THR A 31 -1.28 10.39 11.25
N ASP A 32 -2.61 10.44 11.17
CA ASP A 32 -3.47 9.34 11.58
C ASP A 32 -3.18 8.06 10.78
N LEU A 33 -3.08 8.17 9.46
CA LEU A 33 -2.78 7.02 8.61
C LEU A 33 -1.37 6.46 8.82
N LEU A 34 -0.37 7.30 9.11
CA LEU A 34 0.96 6.84 9.48
C LEU A 34 0.97 6.15 10.85
N CYS A 35 0.15 6.59 11.81
CA CYS A 35 -0.04 5.89 13.09
C CYS A 35 -0.66 4.50 12.89
N GLN A 36 -1.67 4.39 12.02
CA GLN A 36 -2.24 3.10 11.64
C GLN A 36 -1.20 2.22 10.91
N ALA A 37 -0.40 2.81 10.02
CA ALA A 37 0.67 2.13 9.32
C ALA A 37 1.76 1.59 10.27
N ASP A 38 2.12 2.34 11.33
CA ASP A 38 3.05 1.88 12.35
C ASP A 38 2.49 0.65 13.10
N SER A 39 1.18 0.64 13.36
CA SER A 39 0.50 -0.48 14.01
C SER A 39 0.54 -1.74 13.12
N GLU A 40 0.26 -1.60 11.83
CA GLU A 40 0.31 -2.70 10.85
C GLU A 40 1.74 -3.19 10.56
N THR A 41 2.72 -2.31 10.68
CA THR A 41 4.15 -2.63 10.53
C THR A 41 4.87 -2.83 11.86
N GLY A 42 4.13 -3.02 12.95
CA GLY A 42 4.67 -3.21 14.30
C GLY A 42 5.34 -4.57 14.53
N GLY A 43 5.11 -5.53 13.63
CA GLY A 43 5.70 -6.86 13.71
C GLY A 43 7.23 -6.86 13.60
N SER A 44 7.88 -7.83 14.27
CA SER A 44 9.34 -7.97 14.29
C SER A 44 9.97 -8.12 12.90
N GLY A 45 9.22 -8.58 11.89
CA GLY A 45 9.66 -8.73 10.51
C GLY A 45 10.02 -7.42 9.79
N TRP A 46 9.52 -6.27 10.24
CA TRP A 46 9.74 -4.98 9.57
C TRP A 46 11.01 -4.24 10.01
N GLY A 47 11.52 -4.55 11.20
CA GLY A 47 12.68 -3.86 11.79
C GLY A 47 12.33 -2.52 12.42
N LYS A 48 13.35 -1.70 12.67
CA LYS A 48 13.18 -0.35 13.25
C LYS A 48 12.93 0.67 12.15
N PHE A 49 12.09 1.65 12.43
CA PHE A 49 11.87 2.76 11.52
C PHE A 49 13.10 3.66 11.49
N GLY A 50 13.44 4.13 10.29
CA GLY A 50 14.49 5.12 10.03
C GLY A 50 14.18 5.82 8.71
N LEU A 51 14.60 7.08 8.58
CA LEU A 51 14.36 7.89 7.37
C LEU A 51 15.31 7.55 6.22
N ASP A 52 16.14 6.51 6.37
CA ASP A 52 17.08 6.07 5.35
C ASP A 52 16.38 5.52 4.11
N CYS A 53 17.01 5.72 2.95
CA CYS A 53 16.48 5.25 1.66
C CYS A 53 16.12 3.75 1.67
N GLN A 54 16.96 2.95 2.32
CA GLN A 54 16.89 1.50 2.34
C GLN A 54 15.98 0.94 3.44
N ASN A 55 15.42 1.80 4.31
CA ASN A 55 14.66 1.33 5.47
C ASN A 55 13.37 0.60 5.06
N PHE A 56 13.29 -0.68 5.42
CA PHE A 56 12.19 -1.54 5.01
C PHE A 56 10.86 -1.19 5.71
N LYS A 57 10.91 -0.86 7.00
CA LYS A 57 9.71 -0.43 7.75
C LYS A 57 9.13 0.87 7.18
N ARG A 58 9.99 1.85 6.86
CA ARG A 58 9.58 3.11 6.23
C ARG A 58 8.81 2.87 4.93
N ARG A 59 9.36 2.02 4.06
CA ARG A 59 8.69 1.64 2.80
C ARG A 59 7.32 1.02 3.06
N GLY A 60 7.24 0.06 3.98
CA GLY A 60 5.98 -0.58 4.36
C GLY A 60 4.93 0.42 4.84
N MET A 61 5.32 1.30 5.77
CA MET A 61 4.42 2.31 6.33
C MET A 61 3.88 3.25 5.25
N TYR A 62 4.75 3.73 4.37
CA TYR A 62 4.36 4.70 3.34
C TYR A 62 3.43 4.09 2.28
N TYR A 63 3.69 2.84 1.87
CA TYR A 63 2.78 2.16 0.94
C TYR A 63 1.41 1.88 1.57
N PHE A 64 1.35 1.57 2.87
CA PHE A 64 0.08 1.42 3.57
C PHE A 64 -0.71 2.73 3.64
N ALA A 65 -0.06 3.81 4.11
CA ALA A 65 -0.70 5.12 4.24
C ALA A 65 -1.17 5.65 2.87
N ALA A 66 -0.34 5.54 1.82
CA ALA A 66 -0.71 5.93 0.46
C ALA A 66 -1.89 5.12 -0.10
N ALA A 67 -1.96 3.82 0.20
CA ALA A 67 -3.08 2.98 -0.22
C ALA A 67 -4.40 3.43 0.43
N TRP A 68 -4.38 3.77 1.71
CA TRP A 68 -5.58 4.29 2.40
C TRP A 68 -5.97 5.69 1.96
N LEU A 69 -4.99 6.59 1.76
CA LEU A 69 -5.27 7.92 1.21
C LEU A 69 -5.97 7.85 -0.15
N THR A 70 -5.46 6.99 -1.03
CA THR A 70 -6.03 6.81 -2.37
C THR A 70 -7.37 6.07 -2.34
N PHE A 71 -7.56 5.12 -1.42
CA PHE A 71 -8.82 4.41 -1.25
C PHE A 71 -9.93 5.31 -0.69
N LEU A 72 -9.66 6.09 0.36
CA LEU A 72 -10.65 6.92 1.05
C LEU A 72 -10.97 8.23 0.33
N TYR A 73 -9.98 8.84 -0.33
CA TYR A 73 -10.09 10.19 -0.89
C TYR A 73 -9.86 10.23 -2.41
N GLY A 74 -9.94 9.09 -3.08
CA GLY A 74 -9.56 8.83 -4.49
C GLY A 74 -10.33 9.56 -5.60
N LYS A 75 -10.96 10.72 -5.33
CA LYS A 75 -11.43 11.63 -6.39
C LYS A 75 -10.31 12.51 -6.98
N ASN A 76 -9.04 12.27 -6.62
CA ASN A 76 -7.88 12.98 -7.16
C ASN A 76 -7.12 12.08 -8.18
N PRO A 77 -6.78 12.57 -9.39
CA PRO A 77 -6.46 11.76 -10.58
C PRO A 77 -5.05 11.12 -10.61
N ALA A 78 -4.38 11.00 -9.46
CA ALA A 78 -2.96 10.65 -9.39
C ALA A 78 -2.67 9.13 -9.35
N ASN A 79 -3.27 8.34 -10.25
CA ASN A 79 -3.03 6.89 -10.48
C ASN A 79 -4.01 5.89 -9.83
N GLY A 80 -5.31 6.11 -10.02
CA GLY A 80 -6.25 4.99 -9.96
C GLY A 80 -6.06 4.13 -11.21
N ILE A 81 -5.47 2.95 -11.08
CA ILE A 81 -5.84 1.85 -12.00
C ILE A 81 -7.36 1.82 -11.97
N ASP A 82 -8.00 1.98 -13.13
CA ASP A 82 -9.46 1.97 -13.23
C ASP A 82 -10.03 0.80 -12.43
N HIS A 83 -11.05 1.02 -11.60
CA HIS A 83 -11.62 -0.05 -10.77
C HIS A 83 -12.04 -1.26 -11.62
N ASN A 84 -12.41 -1.05 -12.89
CA ASN A 84 -12.73 -2.11 -13.85
C ASN A 84 -11.49 -2.80 -14.43
N ALA A 85 -10.30 -2.20 -14.38
CA ALA A 85 -9.07 -2.83 -14.86
C ALA A 85 -8.59 -4.00 -13.98
N ARG A 86 -9.19 -4.20 -12.79
CA ARG A 86 -9.01 -5.43 -11.99
C ARG A 86 -10.22 -6.37 -12.00
N LEU A 87 -11.40 -5.90 -12.39
CA LEU A 87 -12.64 -6.70 -12.45
C LEU A 87 -12.85 -7.45 -13.78
N ASN A 88 -11.98 -7.27 -14.77
CA ASN A 88 -11.93 -8.10 -15.98
C ASN A 88 -10.94 -9.27 -15.74
N VAL A 89 -11.28 -10.56 -15.69
CA VAL A 89 -12.34 -11.33 -16.37
C VAL A 89 -12.65 -12.61 -15.54
N GLN A 90 -13.92 -12.81 -15.19
CA GLN A 90 -14.53 -14.12 -15.00
C GLN A 90 -14.86 -14.73 -16.38
N ASN A 91 -14.71 -16.05 -16.55
CA ASN A 91 -15.51 -16.91 -17.45
C ASN A 91 -15.41 -18.35 -16.92
N LYS A 92 -16.47 -19.01 -16.46
CA LYS A 92 -17.60 -19.67 -17.15
C LYS A 92 -17.15 -20.73 -18.17
N SER A 93 -17.53 -21.99 -17.93
CA SER A 93 -17.26 -23.11 -18.84
C SER A 93 -18.17 -23.04 -20.07
N VAL A 94 -17.56 -23.21 -21.24
CA VAL A 94 -18.20 -23.64 -22.49
C VAL A 94 -17.23 -24.66 -23.10
N GLY A 95 -17.78 -25.72 -23.69
CA GLY A 95 -17.09 -26.98 -23.96
C GLY A 95 -15.68 -26.90 -24.57
N ASP A 96 -14.79 -27.68 -23.94
CA ASP A 96 -13.58 -28.33 -24.48
C ASP A 96 -12.30 -27.51 -24.77
N GLU A 97 -12.17 -26.28 -24.28
CA GLU A 97 -10.86 -25.59 -24.28
C GLU A 97 -10.54 -24.98 -22.91
N SER A 98 -9.65 -25.64 -22.17
CA SER A 98 -9.16 -25.16 -20.87
C SER A 98 -7.92 -24.29 -21.04
N VAL A 99 -8.11 -22.97 -21.14
CA VAL A 99 -6.99 -22.02 -21.03
C VAL A 99 -6.86 -21.55 -19.58
N ALA A 100 -5.84 -22.04 -18.89
CA ALA A 100 -5.51 -21.60 -17.54
C ALA A 100 -4.81 -20.23 -17.58
N TYR A 101 -5.54 -19.15 -17.29
CA TYR A 101 -4.91 -17.88 -16.92
C TYR A 101 -4.46 -17.94 -15.46
N ARG A 102 -3.29 -17.36 -15.15
CA ARG A 102 -2.73 -17.27 -13.79
C ARG A 102 -3.79 -16.71 -12.83
N VAL A 103 -4.42 -17.58 -12.05
CA VAL A 103 -5.30 -17.21 -10.95
C VAL A 103 -4.41 -16.55 -9.89
N PRO A 104 -4.52 -15.23 -9.62
CA PRO A 104 -3.96 -14.72 -8.38
C PRO A 104 -4.72 -15.43 -7.27
N ALA A 105 -4.00 -16.14 -6.39
CA ALA A 105 -4.59 -16.80 -5.23
C ALA A 105 -5.59 -15.83 -4.60
N MET A 106 -6.87 -16.24 -4.51
CA MET A 106 -7.92 -15.39 -3.94
C MET A 106 -7.43 -14.94 -2.58
N MET A 107 -7.10 -13.65 -2.47
CA MET A 107 -6.78 -13.10 -1.17
C MET A 107 -8.01 -13.21 -0.29
N GLU A 108 -7.78 -13.37 1.00
CA GLU A 108 -8.84 -13.28 1.98
C GLU A 108 -9.62 -11.97 1.78
N VAL A 109 -10.96 -12.04 1.79
CA VAL A 109 -11.87 -10.91 1.50
C VAL A 109 -11.52 -9.67 2.34
N ASN A 110 -11.02 -9.87 3.56
CA ASN A 110 -10.60 -8.82 4.48
C ASN A 110 -9.41 -7.97 3.96
N ASN A 111 -8.58 -8.51 3.05
CA ASN A 111 -7.42 -7.83 2.47
C ASN A 111 -7.72 -7.20 1.09
N ASP A 112 -8.93 -7.42 0.55
CA ASP A 112 -9.26 -7.04 -0.82
C ASP A 112 -9.25 -5.53 -1.03
N ALA A 113 -9.83 -4.78 -0.08
CA ALA A 113 -9.99 -3.32 -0.10
C ALA A 113 -8.67 -2.55 -0.37
N LEU A 114 -7.58 -2.94 0.28
CA LEU A 114 -6.29 -2.28 0.11
C LEU A 114 -5.66 -2.56 -1.25
N THR A 115 -5.88 -3.74 -1.83
CA THR A 115 -5.24 -4.08 -3.11
C THR A 115 -5.83 -3.40 -4.33
N TYR A 116 -7.01 -2.77 -4.22
CA TYR A 116 -7.56 -1.96 -5.33
C TYR A 116 -6.58 -0.86 -5.78
N THR A 117 -5.64 -0.47 -4.91
CA THR A 117 -4.60 0.52 -5.22
C THR A 117 -3.27 -0.17 -5.54
N SER A 118 -2.48 0.43 -6.46
CA SER A 118 -1.12 -0.03 -6.75
C SER A 118 -0.21 0.02 -5.52
N TYR A 119 -0.43 1.00 -4.63
CA TYR A 119 0.27 1.13 -3.35
C TYR A 119 -0.03 -0.04 -2.41
N GLY A 120 -1.29 -0.47 -2.31
CA GLY A 120 -1.67 -1.58 -1.44
C GLY A 120 -1.10 -2.92 -1.92
N GLN A 121 -1.06 -3.15 -3.24
CA GLN A 121 -0.37 -4.33 -3.79
C GLN A 121 1.12 -4.34 -3.42
N ALA A 122 1.79 -3.18 -3.51
CA ALA A 122 3.18 -3.04 -3.09
C ALA A 122 3.35 -3.30 -1.59
N PHE A 123 2.43 -2.80 -0.75
CA PHE A 123 2.41 -3.10 0.68
C PHE A 123 2.31 -4.60 0.96
N TYR A 124 1.37 -5.33 0.36
CA TYR A 124 1.26 -6.79 0.58
C TYR A 124 2.48 -7.57 0.09
N ARG A 125 3.09 -7.15 -1.01
CA ARG A 125 4.38 -7.72 -1.46
C ARG A 125 5.47 -7.55 -0.40
N LEU A 126 5.53 -6.39 0.26
CA LEU A 126 6.46 -6.14 1.35
C LEU A 126 6.08 -6.92 2.61
N ARG A 127 4.80 -6.95 2.99
CA ARG A 127 4.28 -7.69 4.15
C ARG A 127 4.60 -9.19 4.05
N LYS A 128 4.45 -9.79 2.87
CA LYS A 128 4.85 -11.18 2.62
C LYS A 128 6.34 -11.40 2.91
N ARG A 129 7.20 -10.47 2.48
CA ARG A 129 8.65 -10.53 2.75
C ARG A 129 8.96 -10.34 4.24
N ALA A 130 8.25 -9.43 4.91
CA ALA A 130 8.36 -9.22 6.35
C ALA A 130 8.02 -10.50 7.14
N GLY A 131 7.00 -11.26 6.70
CA GLY A 131 6.62 -12.53 7.31
C GLY A 131 7.55 -13.71 6.98
N MET A 132 8.30 -13.66 5.87
CA MET A 132 9.21 -14.72 5.45
C MET A 132 10.61 -14.65 6.09
N GLY A 133 10.90 -13.64 6.91
CA GLY A 133 12.13 -13.55 7.69
C GLY A 133 13.42 -13.17 6.93
N ALA A 134 13.38 -12.97 5.61
CA ALA A 134 14.55 -12.55 4.83
C ALA A 134 14.77 -11.03 4.95
N ARG A 135 15.80 -10.63 5.70
CA ARG A 135 16.17 -9.22 5.91
C ARG A 135 17.33 -8.81 5.00
N VAL A 136 17.17 -7.68 4.30
CA VAL A 136 18.30 -6.81 3.95
C VAL A 136 18.41 -5.82 5.10
N VAL A 137 19.55 -5.83 5.79
CA VAL A 137 19.94 -4.83 6.80
C VAL A 137 20.57 -3.67 6.06
#